data_AF-A0A2V9UDH1-F1
#
_entry.id   AF-A0A2V9UDH1-F1
#
_cell.length_a   1.000
_cell.length_b   1.000
_cell.length_c   1.000
_cell.angle_alpha   90.00
_cell.angle_beta   90.00
_cell.angle_gamma   90.00
#
_symmetry.space_group_name_H-M   'P 1'
#
loop_
_entity.id
_entity.type
_entity.pdbx_description
1 polymer ?
#
loop_
_entity_poly.entity_id
_entity_poly.type
_entity_poly.pdbx_seq_one_letter_code
_entity_poly.pdbx_strand_id
1 'polypeptide(L)' 'MRTTLSLDEDVARLLEKESRRSGASFKEVVNRFLRLGLIAATRPPRKAFVVTPRKLGLPPGLTYDNVEQLLDALEGPARR' A
#
# COMPACT_ATOMS: atom_id res chain seq x y z
N MET A 1 20.10 11.09 -24.63
CA MET A 1 21.37 10.32 -24.68
C MET A 1 21.13 9.02 -25.45
N ARG A 2 22.10 8.57 -26.24
CA ARG A 2 22.08 7.24 -26.91
C ARG A 2 23.04 6.33 -26.16
N THR A 3 22.52 5.19 -25.68
CA THR A 3 23.27 4.23 -24.87
C THR A 3 22.88 2.83 -25.33
N THR A 4 23.84 1.92 -25.37
CA THR A 4 23.58 0.48 -25.54
C THR A 4 23.60 -0.16 -24.17
N LEU A 5 22.56 -0.93 -23.83
CA LEU A 5 22.43 -1.62 -22.55
C LEU A 5 22.22 -3.11 -22.81
N SER A 6 23.04 -3.95 -22.20
CA SER A 6 22.80 -5.39 -22.15
C SER A 6 21.80 -5.68 -21.04
N LEU A 7 20.79 -6.49 -21.32
CA LEU A 7 19.74 -6.89 -20.38
C LEU A 7 19.74 -8.41 -20.23
N ASP A 8 19.53 -8.87 -19.00
CA ASP A 8 19.25 -10.29 -18.75
C ASP A 8 17.90 -10.67 -19.40
N GLU A 9 17.78 -11.93 -19.81
CA GLU A 9 16.65 -12.42 -20.59
C GLU A 9 15.31 -12.28 -19.86
N ASP A 10 15.31 -12.47 -18.53
CA ASP A 10 14.14 -12.28 -17.69
C ASP A 10 13.72 -10.81 -17.61
N VAL A 11 14.67 -9.89 -17.45
CA VAL A 11 14.42 -8.44 -17.44
C VAL A 11 13.87 -7.96 -18.78
N ALA A 12 14.47 -8.40 -19.90
CA ALA A 12 13.99 -8.06 -21.23
C ALA A 12 12.53 -8.50 -21.45
N ARG A 13 12.21 -9.74 -21.08
CA ARG A 13 10.85 -10.30 -21.19
C ARG A 13 9.83 -9.57 -20.32
N LEU A 14 10.21 -9.15 -19.11
CA LEU A 14 9.35 -8.33 -18.24
C LEU A 14 9.06 -6.96 -18.87
N LEU A 15 10.08 -6.29 -19.40
CA LEU A 15 9.93 -4.99 -20.05
C LEU A 15 9.09 -5.06 -21.32
N GLU A 16 9.25 -6.12 -22.12
CA GLU A 16 8.39 -6.35 -23.29
C GLU A 16 6.93 -6.57 -22.91
N LYS A 17 6.68 -7.38 -21.88
CA LYS A 17 5.32 -7.62 -21.37
C LYS A 17 4.68 -6.30 -20.91
N GLU A 18 5.44 -5.45 -20.23
CA GLU A 18 4.99 -4.13 -19.78
C GLU A 18 4.74 -3.15 -20.93
N SER A 19 5.57 -3.18 -21.97
CA SER A 19 5.35 -2.40 -23.19
C SER A 19 4.04 -2.81 -23.89
N ARG A 20 3.79 -4.11 -24.04
CA ARG A 20 2.52 -4.62 -24.60
C ARG A 20 1.32 -4.27 -23.73
N ARG A 21 1.44 -4.35 -22.41
CA ARG A 21 0.35 -4.05 -21.46
C ARG A 21 -0.01 -2.56 -21.43
N SER A 22 1.00 -1.69 -21.47
CA SER A 22 0.81 -0.24 -21.35
C SER A 22 0.57 0.47 -22.69
N GLY A 23 0.93 -0.16 -23.80
CA GLY A 23 0.95 0.48 -25.13
C GLY A 23 2.10 1.48 -25.31
N ALA A 24 2.95 1.68 -24.29
CA ALA A 24 4.09 2.58 -24.35
C ALA A 24 5.27 1.94 -25.09
N SER A 25 6.11 2.76 -25.69
CA SER A 25 7.32 2.27 -26.38
C SER A 25 8.28 1.58 -25.41
N PHE A 26 9.06 0.61 -25.90
CA PHE A 26 10.05 -0.10 -25.09
C PHE A 26 11.01 0.86 -24.37
N LYS A 27 11.43 1.94 -25.06
CA LYS A 27 12.28 3.00 -24.50
C LYS A 27 11.61 3.72 -23.32
N GLU A 28 10.32 4.04 -23.42
CA GLU A 28 9.59 4.72 -22.32
C GLU A 28 9.46 3.82 -21.11
N VAL A 29 9.15 2.54 -21.33
CA VAL A 29 9.06 1.53 -20.28
C VAL A 29 10.40 1.37 -19.57
N VAL A 30 11.50 1.18 -20.32
CA VAL A 30 12.86 1.09 -19.77
C VAL A 30 13.19 2.31 -18.90
N ASN A 31 13.01 3.53 -19.45
CA ASN A 31 13.32 4.75 -18.71
C ASN A 31 12.44 4.93 -17.47
N ARG A 32 11.16 4.56 -17.53
CA ARG A 32 10.25 4.62 -16.39
C ARG A 32 10.74 3.72 -15.26
N PHE A 33 11.04 2.46 -15.56
CA PHE A 33 11.48 1.50 -14.56
C PHE A 33 12.87 1.82 -14.01
N LEU A 34 13.80 2.32 -14.83
CA LEU A 34 15.09 2.81 -14.34
C LEU A 34 14.93 3.97 -13.34
N ARG A 35 14.05 4.95 -13.63
CA ARG A 35 13.75 6.04 -12.69
C ARG A 35 13.15 5.52 -11.39
N LEU A 36 12.17 4.61 -11.48
CA LEU A 36 11.55 4.01 -10.30
C LEU A 36 12.57 3.24 -9.46
N GLY A 37 13.47 2.49 -10.11
CA GLY A 37 14.55 1.76 -9.44
C GLY A 37 15.52 2.68 -8.72
N LEU A 38 15.96 3.77 -9.36
CA LEU A 38 16.84 4.77 -8.74
C LEU A 38 16.17 5.47 -7.56
N ILE A 39 14.88 5.81 -7.66
CA ILE A 39 14.12 6.38 -6.54
C ILE A 39 13.98 5.34 -5.41
N ALA A 40 13.71 4.07 -5.73
CA ALA A 40 13.57 3.02 -4.73
C ALA A 40 14.91 2.75 -4.00
N ALA A 41 16.03 2.77 -4.71
CA ALA A 41 17.36 2.55 -4.15
C ALA A 41 17.80 3.64 -3.16
N THR A 42 17.28 4.86 -3.30
CA THR A 42 17.58 5.97 -2.37
C THR A 42 16.66 6.03 -1.16
N ARG A 43 15.58 5.24 -1.13
CA ARG A 43 14.65 5.25 0.00
C ARG A 43 15.24 4.43 1.15
N PRO A 44 15.34 5.00 2.37
CA PRO A 44 15.74 4.22 3.53
C PRO A 44 14.73 3.08 3.75
N PRO A 45 15.18 1.91 4.25
CA PRO A 45 14.28 0.81 4.57
C PRO A 45 13.20 1.30 5.54
N ARG A 46 11.94 1.20 5.15
CA ARG A 46 10.82 1.55 6.03
C ARG A 46 10.77 0.52 7.15
N LYS A 47 10.81 0.98 8.40
CA LYS A 47 10.45 0.14 9.54
C LYS A 47 9.03 -0.37 9.33
N ALA A 48 8.80 -1.65 9.61
CA ALA A 48 7.46 -2.21 9.60
C ALA A 48 6.56 -1.36 10.50
N PHE A 49 5.33 -1.10 10.04
CA PHE A 49 4.34 -0.47 10.89
C PHE A 49 3.94 -1.47 11.97
N VAL A 50 4.23 -1.14 13.23
CA VAL A 50 3.90 -1.98 14.39
C VAL A 50 2.87 -1.24 15.23
N VAL A 51 1.72 -1.87 15.45
CA VAL A 51 0.70 -1.37 16.38
C VAL A 51 1.05 -1.89 17.78
N THR A 52 1.07 -1.00 18.77
CA THR A 52 1.12 -1.38 20.19
C THR A 52 -0.29 -1.25 20.77
N PRO A 53 -1.13 -2.31 20.73
CA PRO A 53 -2.50 -2.22 21.20
C PRO A 53 -2.54 -2.03 22.72
N ARG A 54 -3.49 -1.23 23.18
CA ARG A 54 -3.84 -1.15 24.61
C ARG A 54 -5.13 -1.91 24.85
N LYS A 55 -5.14 -2.75 25.89
CA LYS A 55 -6.38 -3.39 26.36
C LYS A 55 -7.20 -2.32 27.10
N LEU A 56 -8.10 -1.66 26.40
CA LEU A 56 -9.00 -0.66 27.01
C LEU A 56 -10.11 -1.32 27.85
N GLY A 57 -10.43 -2.59 27.57
CA GLY A 57 -11.53 -3.28 28.23
C GLY A 57 -12.89 -2.67 27.88
N LEU A 58 -13.94 -3.19 28.52
CA LEU A 58 -15.27 -2.58 28.50
C LEU A 58 -15.52 -1.95 29.89
N PRO A 59 -16.10 -0.74 29.95
CA PRO A 59 -16.63 -0.20 31.19
C PRO A 59 -17.66 -1.17 31.80
N PRO A 60 -17.73 -1.29 33.14
CA PRO A 60 -18.70 -2.16 33.80
C PRO A 60 -20.14 -1.85 33.35
N GLY A 61 -20.88 -2.89 32.97
CA GLY A 61 -22.28 -2.76 32.52
C GLY A 61 -22.47 -2.45 31.04
N LEU A 62 -21.40 -2.22 30.27
CA LEU A 62 -21.48 -2.10 28.81
C LEU A 62 -21.20 -3.45 28.14
N THR A 63 -22.00 -3.77 27.12
CA THR A 63 -21.79 -4.90 26.21
C THR A 63 -21.70 -4.40 24.78
N TYR A 64 -20.83 -5.01 23.98
CA TYR A 64 -20.72 -4.75 22.54
C TYR A 64 -21.54 -5.73 21.70
N ASP A 65 -22.18 -6.72 22.34
CA ASP A 65 -23.01 -7.72 21.65
C ASP A 65 -24.40 -7.18 21.28
N ASN A 66 -24.78 -6.01 21.82
CA ASN A 66 -26.00 -5.29 21.47
C ASN A 66 -25.69 -3.81 21.18
N VAL A 67 -25.61 -3.50 19.89
CA VAL A 67 -25.23 -2.17 19.39
C VAL A 67 -26.25 -1.09 19.79
N GLU A 68 -27.55 -1.39 19.81
CA GLU A 68 -28.59 -0.43 20.19
C GLU A 68 -28.47 0.00 21.66
N GLN A 69 -28.36 -0.97 22.58
CA GLN A 69 -28.18 -0.68 24.01
C GLN A 69 -26.87 0.06 24.30
N LEU A 70 -25.80 -0.28 23.58
CA LEU A 70 -24.52 0.40 23.71
C LEU A 70 -24.65 1.89 23.36
N LEU A 71 -25.38 2.18 22.28
CA LEU A 71 -25.56 3.55 21.79
C LEU A 71 -26.48 4.35 22.71
N ASP A 72 -27.54 3.74 23.24
CA ASP A 72 -28.37 4.35 24.29
C ASP A 72 -27.55 4.71 25.54
N ALA A 73 -26.61 3.84 25.94
CA ALA A 73 -25.77 4.06 27.12
C ALA A 73 -24.67 5.12 26.91
N LEU A 74 -24.15 5.27 25.68
CA LEU A 74 -23.09 6.22 25.36
C LEU A 74 -23.60 7.61 24.94
N GLU A 75 -24.69 7.66 24.16
CA GLU A 75 -25.22 8.88 23.55
C GLU A 75 -26.54 9.34 24.18
N GLY A 76 -27.20 8.48 24.98
CA GLY A 76 -28.47 8.75 25.62
C GLY A 76 -29.70 8.43 24.74
N PRO A 77 -30.92 8.38 25.31
CA PRO A 77 -32.14 7.99 24.60
C PRO A 77 -32.63 9.03 23.57
N ALA A 78 -31.96 10.17 23.44
CA ALA A 78 -32.29 11.22 22.48
C ALA A 78 -31.76 10.94 21.06
N ARG A 79 -31.20 9.75 20.82
CA ARG A 79 -30.58 9.30 19.57
C ARG A 79 -31.59 8.92 18.48
N ARG A 80 -32.64 9.71 18.29
CA ARG A 80 -33.59 9.57 17.17
C ARG A 80 -33.43 10.72 16.18
#